data_AF-A0A0F5RA88-F1
#
_entry.id   AF-A0A0F5RA88-F1
#
_cell.length_a   1.000
_cell.length_b   1.000
_cell.length_c   1.000
_cell.angle_alpha   90.00
_cell.angle_beta   90.00
_cell.angle_gamma   90.00
#
_symmetry.space_group_name_H-M   'P 1'
#
loop_
_entity.id
_entity.type
_entity.pdbx_description
1 polymer ?
#
loop_
_entity_poly.entity_id
_entity_poly.type
_entity_poly.pdbx_seq_one_letter_code
_entity_poly.pdbx_strand_id
1 'polypeptide(L)'
;MFSKNKTRKKYALGMLGALALSLFPTFGAGQQANAATDYKIVGYYASWAAYGRAYNVTDVDATKMNVINYAFADICWDGKHGNPDPTGPNPTTWSCQNEQGQTISVPNGTVVLGDPWIDAQKSFGDDKWDDPIKGNLKQLWKLKDKNPNLKTVISVGGWTWSNRFSDVAATAATREVFANSSVDFIRKYKMDGVDLDWEYPVSGGLAGNSYRAEDKQNYVLLLQKIREKLDAAGKTDGKQYLLTIASGAGPSYIQNNDLKGIASTVDWINIMTYDFNGSWNTTSGHNAPLYYDPATAGTGLTDPQNFNIDKAVTTYLASGVPASKLVLGTPFYGRGWGGCPSTGNGQYQKCAGISSTGTWEKGSYDFYDLEANYINKNGYTRYWNDQAKVPYLYNPSNQTFISYDDVQSMGYKTDYLKSKGLAGAMFWETSGDRNKTLLNKLNTDLGSGYTPTPTPSATPTPSATPTPSATPTPSATPTPTPTPTPTPTPTPGQCSAAAWVSTTAYTGGQRVSYNGVLYEAKWWTQGDRPDLSGTDGPWKSVGACGTASPTPTATPTPAPTATPTPTATPKPSATPTPSATPTPAPSATPGANAWKAGVAYKAGDIVTYGGKSYTCLQSHTSLTGWEPSTTPALWKLN
;
A
#
# COMPACT_ATOMS: atom_id res chain seq x y z
N MET A 1 -67.52 -84.72 -0.44
CA MET A 1 -68.80 -84.36 -1.08
C MET A 1 -69.17 -82.94 -0.66
N PHE A 2 -69.49 -82.08 -1.64
CA PHE A 2 -70.41 -80.93 -1.66
C PHE A 2 -70.71 -80.18 -0.32
N SER A 3 -70.79 -78.85 -0.21
CA SER A 3 -71.27 -77.84 -1.16
C SER A 3 -71.11 -76.41 -0.60
N LYS A 4 -70.63 -75.49 -1.46
CA LYS A 4 -71.14 -74.13 -1.77
C LYS A 4 -71.52 -73.10 -0.67
N ASN A 5 -70.82 -71.96 -0.77
CA ASN A 5 -71.28 -70.55 -0.94
C ASN A 5 -72.22 -69.94 0.10
N LYS A 6 -72.12 -68.67 0.53
CA LYS A 6 -71.54 -67.43 -0.03
C LYS A 6 -71.68 -66.38 1.09
N THR A 7 -70.69 -65.54 1.37
CA THR A 7 -70.82 -64.07 1.20
C THR A 7 -69.55 -63.29 1.58
N ARG A 8 -69.07 -62.55 0.57
CA ARG A 8 -68.61 -61.15 0.61
C ARG A 8 -67.24 -60.80 1.25
N LYS A 9 -66.32 -60.60 0.30
CA LYS A 9 -65.39 -59.46 0.12
C LYS A 9 -64.05 -59.48 0.88
N LYS A 10 -63.10 -60.14 0.21
CA LYS A 10 -61.68 -59.78 -0.04
C LYS A 10 -60.74 -59.61 1.18
N TYR A 11 -60.09 -60.71 1.54
CA TYR A 11 -58.74 -60.78 2.15
C TYR A 11 -57.70 -60.18 1.18
N ALA A 12 -56.78 -59.32 1.61
CA ALA A 12 -55.56 -59.63 2.39
C ALA A 12 -54.63 -60.61 1.65
N LEU A 13 -53.71 -60.03 0.85
CA LEU A 13 -52.44 -60.56 0.34
C LEU A 13 -51.68 -59.32 -0.19
N GLY A 14 -50.38 -59.08 0.00
CA GLY A 14 -49.34 -59.90 0.59
C GLY A 14 -48.17 -59.04 1.09
N MET A 15 -47.13 -59.78 1.45
CA MET A 15 -45.92 -59.46 2.24
C MET A 15 -45.09 -58.23 1.81
N LEU A 16 -44.22 -57.85 2.77
CA LEU A 16 -43.00 -57.02 2.70
C LEU A 16 -43.18 -55.50 2.87
N GLY A 17 -43.09 -55.07 4.14
CA GLY A 17 -42.84 -53.67 4.52
C GLY A 17 -42.00 -53.66 5.78
N ALA A 18 -40.70 -53.48 5.60
CA ALA A 18 -39.67 -53.56 6.62
C ALA A 18 -39.81 -52.50 7.73
N LEU A 19 -39.48 -52.95 8.94
CA LEU A 19 -38.89 -52.22 10.06
C LEU A 19 -38.18 -50.91 9.63
N ALA A 20 -38.71 -49.74 9.98
CA ALA A 20 -37.98 -48.48 10.24
C ALA A 20 -38.94 -47.29 10.39
N LEU A 21 -39.49 -47.07 11.59
CA LEU A 21 -40.11 -45.79 11.95
C LEU A 21 -39.87 -45.49 13.42
N SER A 22 -38.65 -45.06 13.73
CA SER A 22 -38.32 -44.24 14.90
C SER A 22 -36.85 -43.86 14.79
N LEU A 23 -36.58 -42.65 14.25
CA LEU A 23 -35.39 -41.81 14.39
C LEU A 23 -35.40 -40.79 13.23
N PHE A 24 -36.24 -39.77 13.35
CA PHE A 24 -36.01 -38.52 12.62
C PHE A 24 -35.27 -37.59 13.59
N PRO A 25 -34.02 -37.20 13.31
CA PRO A 25 -33.42 -36.08 14.02
C PRO A 25 -34.19 -34.83 13.62
N THR A 26 -34.65 -34.08 14.61
CA THR A 26 -35.13 -32.72 14.42
C THR A 26 -34.06 -31.94 13.67
N PHE A 27 -34.37 -31.51 12.44
CA PHE A 27 -33.60 -30.51 11.73
C PHE A 27 -33.50 -29.28 12.64
N GLY A 28 -32.31 -29.05 13.18
CA GLY A 28 -32.00 -27.83 13.90
C GLY A 28 -32.24 -26.66 12.97
N ALA A 29 -33.15 -25.77 13.35
CA ALA A 29 -33.16 -24.40 12.85
C ALA A 29 -31.71 -23.88 12.97
N GLY A 30 -31.15 -23.40 11.87
CA GLY A 30 -29.81 -22.83 11.86
C GLY A 30 -29.71 -21.80 12.99
N GLN A 31 -28.73 -21.98 13.87
CA GLN A 31 -28.33 -20.90 14.77
C GLN A 31 -28.02 -19.69 13.89
N GLN A 32 -28.89 -18.68 13.93
CA GLN A 32 -28.48 -17.34 13.53
C GLN A 32 -27.29 -17.01 14.43
N ALA A 33 -26.10 -16.91 13.83
CA ALA A 33 -24.94 -16.38 14.52
C ALA A 33 -25.35 -15.01 15.06
N ASN A 34 -25.26 -14.82 16.38
CA ASN A 34 -25.42 -13.50 16.96
C ASN A 34 -24.40 -12.57 16.27
N ALA A 35 -24.88 -11.47 15.70
CA ALA A 35 -24.01 -10.47 15.10
C ALA A 35 -22.94 -10.07 16.12
N ALA A 36 -21.66 -10.12 15.72
CA ALA A 36 -20.59 -9.62 16.55
C ALA A 36 -20.84 -8.12 16.79
N THR A 37 -20.91 -7.71 18.04
CA THR A 37 -21.08 -6.28 18.38
C THR A 37 -19.78 -5.49 18.17
N ASP A 38 -18.62 -6.17 18.08
CA ASP A 38 -17.29 -5.55 17.98
C ASP A 38 -16.44 -6.14 16.84
N TYR A 39 -16.81 -5.86 15.59
CA TYR A 39 -16.05 -6.31 14.42
C TYR A 39 -14.60 -5.77 14.41
N LYS A 40 -13.66 -6.61 14.00
CA LYS A 40 -12.29 -6.18 13.72
C LYS A 40 -12.23 -5.44 12.39
N ILE A 41 -11.56 -4.29 12.36
CA ILE A 41 -11.18 -3.60 11.14
C ILE A 41 -9.67 -3.43 11.23
N VAL A 42 -8.96 -4.30 10.52
CA VAL A 42 -7.49 -4.46 10.59
C VAL A 42 -6.86 -3.86 9.33
N GLY A 43 -6.14 -2.75 9.46
CA GLY A 43 -5.45 -2.11 8.34
C GLY A 43 -3.97 -2.43 8.33
N TYR A 44 -3.42 -2.84 7.18
CA TYR A 44 -1.97 -2.88 7.00
C TYR A 44 -1.42 -1.48 6.67
N TYR A 45 -0.35 -1.09 7.36
CA TYR A 45 0.49 0.04 7.00
C TYR A 45 1.88 -0.50 6.67
N ALA A 46 2.27 -0.45 5.40
CA ALA A 46 3.64 -0.76 5.02
C ALA A 46 4.60 0.38 5.38
N SER A 47 5.74 0.02 5.98
CA SER A 47 6.80 0.91 6.41
C SER A 47 7.29 1.80 5.27
N TRP A 48 7.41 1.23 4.07
CA TRP A 48 7.88 1.90 2.87
C TRP A 48 6.87 2.90 2.28
N ALA A 49 5.63 2.95 2.76
CA ALA A 49 4.64 3.93 2.32
C ALA A 49 5.08 5.38 2.63
N ALA A 50 5.92 5.57 3.65
CA ALA A 50 6.46 6.88 4.02
C ALA A 50 7.60 7.39 3.11
N TYR A 51 7.99 6.63 2.08
CA TYR A 51 8.96 7.04 1.05
C TYR A 51 8.26 7.59 -0.20
N GLY A 52 8.45 6.95 -1.36
CA GLY A 52 7.95 7.42 -2.65
C GLY A 52 6.43 7.46 -2.74
N ARG A 53 5.72 6.66 -1.93
CA ARG A 53 4.26 6.77 -1.79
C ARG A 53 3.86 8.05 -1.07
N ALA A 54 4.72 8.67 -0.26
CA ALA A 54 4.39 9.86 0.54
C ALA A 54 3.05 9.70 1.28
N TYR A 55 2.88 8.55 1.94
CA TYR A 55 1.76 8.25 2.82
C TYR A 55 2.35 7.87 4.18
N ASN A 56 2.30 8.81 5.11
CA ASN A 56 2.90 8.67 6.43
C ASN A 56 1.88 8.11 7.42
N VAL A 57 2.34 7.60 8.58
CA VAL A 57 1.46 7.13 9.66
C VAL A 57 0.45 8.22 10.08
N THR A 58 0.84 9.50 10.01
CA THR A 58 -0.02 10.65 10.32
C THR A 58 -1.20 10.82 9.37
N ASP A 59 -1.15 10.21 8.18
CA ASP A 59 -2.24 10.27 7.19
C ASP A 59 -3.32 9.21 7.46
N VAL A 60 -3.02 8.22 8.30
CA VAL A 60 -3.93 7.14 8.67
C VAL A 60 -5.09 7.67 9.52
N ASP A 61 -6.31 7.36 9.10
CA ASP A 61 -7.53 7.65 9.85
C ASP A 61 -7.84 6.54 10.86
N ALA A 62 -7.15 6.57 12.00
CA ALA A 62 -7.30 5.59 13.06
C ALA A 62 -8.71 5.55 13.68
N THR A 63 -9.58 6.54 13.42
CA THR A 63 -10.96 6.53 13.94
C THR A 63 -11.86 5.50 13.24
N LYS A 64 -11.41 4.97 12.10
CA LYS A 64 -12.18 4.06 11.22
C LYS A 64 -11.68 2.62 11.24
N MET A 65 -10.73 2.33 12.10
CA MET A 65 -10.16 0.99 12.28
C MET A 65 -9.78 0.78 13.74
N ASN A 66 -9.65 -0.48 14.17
CA ASN A 66 -9.30 -0.78 15.56
C ASN A 66 -7.98 -1.53 15.71
N VAL A 67 -7.40 -2.01 14.61
CA VAL A 67 -6.06 -2.61 14.59
C VAL A 67 -5.27 -2.08 13.39
N ILE A 68 -4.02 -1.71 13.60
CA ILE A 68 -3.03 -1.49 12.55
C ILE A 68 -1.98 -2.57 12.63
N ASN A 69 -1.81 -3.33 11.55
CA ASN A 69 -0.66 -4.19 11.34
C ASN A 69 0.46 -3.36 10.69
N TYR A 70 1.59 -3.22 11.37
CA TYR A 70 2.77 -2.53 10.84
C TYR A 70 3.63 -3.53 10.07
N ALA A 71 3.72 -3.35 8.75
CA ALA A 71 4.43 -4.23 7.83
C ALA A 71 5.78 -3.61 7.42
N PHE A 72 6.92 -4.26 7.60
CA PHE A 72 7.15 -5.51 8.32
C PHE A 72 8.40 -5.38 9.20
N ALA A 73 8.42 -6.15 10.30
CA ALA A 73 9.67 -6.60 10.91
C ALA A 73 10.18 -7.85 10.19
N ASP A 74 11.44 -8.17 10.42
CA ASP A 74 12.14 -9.27 9.75
C ASP A 74 12.85 -10.19 10.76
N ILE A 75 13.48 -11.25 10.27
CA ILE A 75 14.12 -12.31 11.04
C ILE A 75 15.62 -12.29 10.82
N CYS A 76 16.38 -12.06 11.89
CA CYS A 76 17.83 -12.11 11.83
C CYS A 76 18.34 -13.55 11.70
N TRP A 77 19.27 -13.76 10.77
CA TRP A 77 19.99 -15.01 10.57
C TRP A 77 21.44 -14.73 10.16
N ASP A 78 22.40 -15.26 10.91
CA ASP A 78 23.84 -15.05 10.75
C ASP A 78 24.22 -13.56 10.67
N GLY A 79 23.58 -12.75 11.53
CA GLY A 79 23.81 -11.30 11.64
C GLY A 79 23.21 -10.47 10.49
N LYS A 80 22.42 -11.08 9.60
CA LYS A 80 21.74 -10.40 8.48
C LYS A 80 20.24 -10.71 8.45
N HIS A 81 19.48 -9.86 7.79
CA HIS A 81 18.08 -10.09 7.46
C HIS A 81 17.82 -9.65 6.01
N GLY A 82 16.62 -9.88 5.51
CA GLY A 82 16.21 -9.71 4.12
C GLY A 82 16.19 -11.03 3.35
N ASN A 83 15.95 -10.92 2.03
CA ASN A 83 15.85 -12.07 1.15
C ASN A 83 16.60 -11.81 -0.16
N PRO A 84 17.66 -12.57 -0.47
CA PRO A 84 18.42 -12.39 -1.70
C PRO A 84 17.80 -13.07 -2.93
N ASP A 85 16.61 -13.68 -2.82
CA ASP A 85 15.93 -14.34 -3.95
C ASP A 85 15.68 -13.34 -5.10
N PRO A 86 16.29 -13.54 -6.29
CA PRO A 86 16.18 -12.61 -7.42
C PRO A 86 14.78 -12.55 -8.03
N THR A 87 13.88 -13.47 -7.68
CA THR A 87 12.47 -13.46 -8.10
C THR A 87 11.59 -12.59 -7.21
N GLY A 88 12.09 -12.20 -6.03
CA GLY A 88 11.43 -11.24 -5.15
C GLY A 88 11.53 -9.80 -5.66
N PRO A 89 10.59 -8.91 -5.25
CA PRO A 89 10.60 -7.50 -5.65
C PRO A 89 11.75 -6.71 -5.00
N ASN A 90 12.40 -7.24 -3.96
CA ASN A 90 13.52 -6.61 -3.27
C ASN A 90 14.59 -7.66 -2.88
N PRO A 91 15.45 -8.09 -3.83
CA PRO A 91 16.44 -9.15 -3.64
C PRO A 91 17.68 -8.66 -2.87
N THR A 92 17.47 -8.12 -1.67
CA THR A 92 18.51 -7.44 -0.88
C THR A 92 18.55 -7.99 0.54
N THR A 93 19.74 -7.93 1.16
CA THR A 93 19.94 -8.23 2.58
C THR A 93 20.70 -7.09 3.26
N TRP A 94 20.46 -6.92 4.55
CA TRP A 94 21.11 -5.92 5.40
C TRP A 94 21.62 -6.57 6.68
N SER A 95 22.56 -5.93 7.34
CA SER A 95 22.95 -6.32 8.70
C SER A 95 21.78 -6.12 9.67
N CYS A 96 21.61 -7.03 10.63
CA CYS A 96 20.66 -6.82 11.72
C CYS A 96 21.09 -5.60 12.55
N GLN A 97 20.16 -4.68 12.79
CA GLN A 97 20.44 -3.37 13.38
C GLN A 97 19.49 -3.05 14.53
N ASN A 98 19.94 -2.18 15.44
CA ASN A 98 19.08 -1.55 16.44
C ASN A 98 18.37 -0.31 15.88
N GLU A 99 17.55 0.33 16.70
CA GLU A 99 16.80 1.54 16.38
C GLU A 99 17.69 2.75 16.04
N GLN A 100 18.97 2.74 16.46
CA GLN A 100 19.97 3.74 16.08
C GLN A 100 20.74 3.39 14.79
N GLY A 101 20.40 2.28 14.12
CA GLY A 101 21.02 1.86 12.86
C GLY A 101 22.40 1.23 13.05
N GLN A 102 22.74 0.87 14.29
CA GLN A 102 23.99 0.19 14.62
C GLN A 102 23.81 -1.31 14.46
N THR A 103 24.78 -1.97 13.82
CA THR A 103 24.79 -3.43 13.69
C THR A 103 24.80 -4.08 15.08
N ILE A 104 23.95 -5.09 15.27
CA ILE A 104 23.83 -5.85 16.52
C ILE A 104 24.16 -7.32 16.29
N SER A 105 24.75 -7.95 17.31
CA SER A 105 24.95 -9.39 17.37
C SER A 105 23.81 -10.00 18.17
N VAL A 106 22.89 -10.67 17.48
CA VAL A 106 21.74 -11.34 18.08
C VAL A 106 21.65 -12.80 17.60
N PRO A 107 21.05 -13.71 18.38
CA PRO A 107 20.90 -15.11 17.96
C PRO A 107 20.02 -15.26 16.71
N ASN A 108 20.25 -16.32 15.94
CA ASN A 108 19.42 -16.67 14.79
C ASN A 108 17.95 -16.88 15.21
N GLY A 109 17.04 -16.27 14.45
CA GLY A 109 15.61 -16.25 14.75
C GLY A 109 15.15 -15.05 15.58
N THR A 110 16.01 -14.07 15.86
CA THR A 110 15.61 -12.83 16.54
C THR A 110 14.78 -11.95 15.59
N VAL A 111 13.64 -11.45 16.06
CA VAL A 111 12.85 -10.42 15.35
C VAL A 111 13.59 -9.08 15.36
N VAL A 112 13.78 -8.47 14.20
CA VAL A 112 14.51 -7.21 14.01
C VAL A 112 13.69 -6.20 13.21
N LEU A 113 14.05 -4.92 13.29
CA LEU A 113 13.48 -3.86 12.45
C LEU A 113 13.77 -4.17 10.98
N GLY A 114 12.77 -3.99 10.11
CA GLY A 114 12.94 -4.23 8.67
C GLY A 114 13.68 -3.08 7.98
N ASP A 115 13.45 -1.85 8.42
CA ASP A 115 14.17 -0.66 7.95
C ASP A 115 14.32 0.33 9.11
N PRO A 116 15.41 0.24 9.89
CA PRO A 116 15.61 1.07 11.08
C PRO A 116 15.50 2.58 10.83
N TRP A 117 15.84 3.05 9.61
CA TRP A 117 15.76 4.46 9.29
C TRP A 117 14.31 4.95 9.36
N ILE A 118 13.41 4.32 8.60
CA ILE A 118 12.00 4.73 8.59
C ILE A 118 11.23 4.26 9.81
N ASP A 119 11.61 3.11 10.37
CA ASP A 119 10.94 2.53 11.53
C ASP A 119 11.17 3.40 12.76
N ALA A 120 12.39 3.89 12.99
CA ALA A 120 12.78 4.48 14.27
C ALA A 120 13.66 5.75 14.23
N GLN A 121 14.16 6.21 13.08
CA GLN A 121 15.13 7.33 13.05
C GLN A 121 14.63 8.59 12.35
N LYS A 122 13.88 8.44 11.26
CA LYS A 122 13.33 9.57 10.50
C LYS A 122 12.48 10.43 11.42
N SER A 123 12.82 11.72 11.51
CA SER A 123 12.05 12.66 12.34
C SER A 123 10.78 13.09 11.61
N PHE A 124 9.67 13.17 12.33
CA PHE A 124 8.40 13.66 11.83
C PHE A 124 7.83 14.75 12.74
N GLY A 125 7.31 15.84 12.15
CA GLY A 125 6.61 16.89 12.89
C GLY A 125 7.39 17.42 14.09
N ASP A 126 6.80 17.29 15.28
CA ASP A 126 7.32 17.75 16.57
C ASP A 126 8.30 16.78 17.26
N ASP A 127 8.87 15.83 16.53
CA ASP A 127 9.92 14.95 17.06
C ASP A 127 11.18 15.76 17.45
N LYS A 128 11.74 15.46 18.62
CA LYS A 128 12.93 16.13 19.16
C LYS A 128 14.18 15.38 18.74
N TRP A 129 15.28 16.11 18.59
CA TRP A 129 16.56 15.53 18.17
C TRP A 129 17.05 14.42 19.11
N ASP A 130 16.74 14.52 20.42
CA ASP A 130 17.14 13.61 21.49
C ASP A 130 16.12 12.51 21.80
N ASP A 131 15.03 12.41 21.04
CA ASP A 131 14.11 11.28 21.21
C ASP A 131 14.82 9.96 20.84
N PRO A 132 14.76 8.92 21.71
CA PRO A 132 15.49 7.67 21.50
C PRO A 132 14.91 6.82 20.37
N ILE A 133 13.62 6.98 20.07
CA ILE A 133 12.89 6.36 18.95
C ILE A 133 12.04 7.45 18.31
N LYS A 134 12.08 7.52 16.98
CA LYS A 134 11.30 8.39 16.08
C LYS A 134 10.61 7.50 15.03
N GLY A 135 10.59 7.91 13.76
CA GLY A 135 10.11 7.11 12.65
C GLY A 135 8.62 6.78 12.75
N ASN A 136 8.20 5.82 11.92
CA ASN A 136 6.84 5.31 11.90
C ASN A 136 6.42 4.75 13.27
N LEU A 137 7.33 4.10 14.02
CA LEU A 137 7.00 3.51 15.32
C LEU A 137 6.57 4.58 16.32
N LYS A 138 7.29 5.71 16.42
CA LYS A 138 6.87 6.81 17.30
C LYS A 138 5.55 7.44 16.83
N GLN A 139 5.33 7.55 15.51
CA GLN A 139 4.06 8.07 15.00
C GLN A 139 2.88 7.13 15.31
N LEU A 140 3.09 5.81 15.32
CA LEU A 140 2.09 4.85 15.77
C LEU A 140 1.76 5.01 17.27
N TRP A 141 2.75 5.34 18.11
CA TRP A 141 2.49 5.66 19.52
C TRP A 141 1.60 6.89 19.65
N LYS A 142 1.96 7.97 18.94
CA LYS A 142 1.17 9.22 18.91
C LYS A 142 -0.26 8.96 18.41
N LEU A 143 -0.43 8.04 17.47
CA LEU A 143 -1.74 7.67 16.94
C LEU A 143 -2.58 6.94 17.99
N LYS A 144 -1.98 6.04 18.78
CA LYS A 144 -2.65 5.39 19.92
C LYS A 144 -2.94 6.34 21.07
N ASP A 145 -2.07 7.29 21.37
CA ASP A 145 -2.33 8.30 22.40
C ASP A 145 -3.59 9.13 22.08
N LYS A 146 -3.84 9.38 20.78
CA LYS A 146 -5.06 10.05 20.29
C LYS A 146 -6.27 9.11 20.18
N ASN A 147 -6.05 7.80 20.08
CA ASN A 147 -7.07 6.78 19.84
C ASN A 147 -6.85 5.60 20.81
N PRO A 148 -7.26 5.71 22.09
CA PRO A 148 -6.86 4.74 23.13
C PRO A 148 -7.38 3.31 22.91
N ASN A 149 -8.39 3.14 22.05
CA ASN A 149 -8.92 1.82 21.68
C ASN A 149 -8.16 1.17 20.51
N LEU A 150 -7.33 1.92 19.79
CA LEU A 150 -6.52 1.43 18.68
C LEU A 150 -5.44 0.47 19.20
N LYS A 151 -5.27 -0.65 18.50
CA LYS A 151 -4.15 -1.58 18.69
C LYS A 151 -3.17 -1.48 17.54
N THR A 152 -1.87 -1.55 17.85
CA THR A 152 -0.82 -1.62 16.84
C THR A 152 -0.08 -2.95 17.00
N VAL A 153 -0.07 -3.77 15.96
CA VAL A 153 0.52 -5.11 15.95
C VAL A 153 1.68 -5.12 14.95
N ILE A 154 2.83 -5.69 15.32
CA ILE A 154 3.94 -5.84 14.36
C ILE A 154 3.70 -7.07 13.50
N SER A 155 3.66 -6.92 12.17
CA SER A 155 3.67 -8.05 11.25
C SER A 155 5.12 -8.42 10.94
N VAL A 156 5.47 -9.69 11.13
CA VAL A 156 6.77 -10.24 10.79
C VAL A 156 6.64 -11.02 9.49
N GLY A 157 7.55 -10.78 8.53
CA GLY A 157 7.61 -11.54 7.28
C GLY A 157 6.93 -10.86 6.09
N GLY A 158 5.81 -11.42 5.64
CA GLY A 158 5.16 -11.12 4.36
C GLY A 158 5.84 -11.84 3.18
N TRP A 159 5.36 -11.56 1.96
CA TRP A 159 5.81 -12.22 0.74
C TRP A 159 7.34 -12.32 0.58
N THR A 160 8.05 -11.22 0.84
CA THR A 160 9.50 -11.14 0.60
C THR A 160 10.32 -11.72 1.74
N TRP A 161 9.90 -11.55 3.00
CA TRP A 161 10.72 -11.86 4.18
C TRP A 161 10.24 -13.12 4.94
N SER A 162 9.52 -14.00 4.25
CA SER A 162 9.11 -15.30 4.79
C SER A 162 10.19 -16.38 4.74
N ASN A 163 11.35 -16.08 4.15
CA ASN A 163 12.42 -17.04 3.83
C ASN A 163 13.10 -17.70 5.03
N ARG A 164 12.85 -17.23 6.26
CA ARG A 164 13.45 -17.77 7.49
C ARG A 164 12.46 -18.39 8.47
N PHE A 165 11.17 -18.39 8.17
CA PHE A 165 10.19 -18.96 9.09
C PHE A 165 10.35 -20.46 9.29
N SER A 166 10.59 -21.22 8.22
CA SER A 166 10.78 -22.67 8.33
C SER A 166 11.97 -22.97 9.25
N ASP A 167 13.10 -22.27 9.08
CA ASP A 167 14.29 -22.40 9.93
C ASP A 167 14.00 -22.02 11.40
N VAL A 168 13.26 -20.93 11.64
CA VAL A 168 12.84 -20.53 12.98
C VAL A 168 11.94 -21.57 13.64
N ALA A 169 10.96 -22.09 12.91
CA ALA A 169 9.96 -23.01 13.43
C ALA A 169 10.55 -24.40 13.72
N ALA A 170 11.70 -24.74 13.12
CA ALA A 170 12.33 -26.06 13.12
C ALA A 170 12.55 -26.68 14.50
N THR A 171 13.15 -25.91 15.41
CA THR A 171 13.70 -26.43 16.66
C THR A 171 13.13 -25.69 17.85
N ALA A 172 13.08 -26.35 19.01
CA ALA A 172 12.63 -25.69 20.23
C ALA A 172 13.50 -24.47 20.57
N ALA A 173 14.81 -24.52 20.31
CA ALA A 173 15.74 -23.43 20.60
C ALA A 173 15.45 -22.18 19.75
N THR A 174 15.28 -22.33 18.44
CA THR A 174 14.99 -21.20 17.55
C THR A 174 13.58 -20.64 17.78
N ARG A 175 12.59 -21.49 18.09
CA ARG A 175 11.25 -21.04 18.50
C ARG A 175 11.29 -20.23 19.80
N GLU A 176 12.10 -20.64 20.76
CA GLU A 176 12.28 -19.93 22.04
C GLU A 176 12.93 -18.55 21.81
N VAL A 177 13.97 -18.45 20.98
CA VAL A 177 14.60 -17.17 20.59
C VAL A 177 13.58 -16.25 19.93
N PHE A 178 12.83 -16.76 18.94
CA PHE A 178 11.85 -15.96 18.21
C PHE A 178 10.73 -15.46 19.13
N ALA A 179 10.20 -16.32 20.00
CA ALA A 179 9.14 -15.95 20.94
C ALA A 179 9.60 -14.92 21.99
N ASN A 180 10.81 -15.06 22.52
CA ASN A 180 11.36 -14.08 23.47
C ASN A 180 11.63 -12.74 22.78
N SER A 181 12.26 -12.75 21.60
CA SER A 181 12.50 -11.51 20.85
C SER A 181 11.23 -10.82 20.36
N SER A 182 10.16 -11.58 20.08
CA SER A 182 8.82 -11.05 19.83
C SER A 182 8.29 -10.23 21.01
N VAL A 183 8.43 -10.74 22.24
CA VAL A 183 8.07 -10.01 23.47
C VAL A 183 8.94 -8.77 23.66
N ASP A 184 10.26 -8.90 23.46
CA ASP A 184 11.19 -7.79 23.58
C ASP A 184 10.87 -6.66 22.61
N PHE A 185 10.56 -7.02 21.35
CA PHE A 185 10.18 -6.07 20.31
C PHE A 185 8.92 -5.28 20.69
N ILE A 186 7.82 -5.96 21.05
CA ILE A 186 6.57 -5.28 21.36
C ILE A 186 6.66 -4.45 22.65
N ARG A 187 7.45 -4.87 23.63
CA ARG A 187 7.69 -4.06 24.85
C ARG A 187 8.51 -2.83 24.52
N LYS A 188 9.63 -3.00 23.81
CA LYS A 188 10.53 -1.90 23.43
C LYS A 188 9.84 -0.86 22.57
N TYR A 189 9.09 -1.30 21.56
CA TYR A 189 8.41 -0.43 20.61
C TYR A 189 6.93 -0.19 20.95
N LYS A 190 6.54 -0.47 22.21
CA LYS A 190 5.19 -0.19 22.76
C LYS A 190 4.04 -0.71 21.88
N MET A 191 4.17 -1.88 21.30
CA MET A 191 3.15 -2.51 20.45
C MET A 191 2.21 -3.40 21.28
N ASP A 192 1.05 -3.70 20.72
CA ASP A 192 -0.04 -4.45 21.38
C ASP A 192 -0.03 -5.95 21.04
N GLY A 193 0.83 -6.39 20.13
CA GLY A 193 0.96 -7.80 19.77
C GLY A 193 1.85 -8.04 18.57
N VAL A 194 1.88 -9.31 18.15
CA VAL A 194 2.66 -9.80 17.01
C VAL A 194 1.74 -10.53 16.03
N ASP A 195 1.95 -10.28 14.75
CA ASP A 195 1.31 -10.94 13.62
C ASP A 195 2.38 -11.70 12.83
N LEU A 196 2.11 -12.97 12.50
CA LEU A 196 2.99 -13.77 11.65
C LEU A 196 2.41 -13.89 10.26
N ASP A 197 3.10 -13.32 9.28
CA ASP A 197 2.75 -13.41 7.87
C ASP A 197 3.76 -14.33 7.17
N TRP A 198 3.65 -15.64 7.43
CA TRP A 198 4.48 -16.66 6.81
C TRP A 198 3.87 -17.14 5.50
N GLU A 199 4.54 -16.78 4.41
CA GLU A 199 4.18 -17.09 3.03
C GLU A 199 5.18 -18.04 2.32
N TYR A 200 5.01 -19.37 2.35
CA TYR A 200 4.03 -20.14 3.12
C TYR A 200 4.67 -21.40 3.74
N PRO A 201 4.11 -21.94 4.83
CA PRO A 201 4.48 -23.25 5.35
C PRO A 201 4.44 -24.36 4.29
N VAL A 202 5.45 -25.24 4.30
CA VAL A 202 5.61 -26.44 3.45
C VAL A 202 5.85 -26.17 1.97
N SER A 203 5.04 -25.35 1.31
CA SER A 203 5.19 -25.05 -0.12
C SER A 203 4.47 -23.77 -0.55
N GLY A 204 4.90 -23.21 -1.69
CA GLY A 204 4.48 -21.89 -2.17
C GLY A 204 5.46 -20.80 -1.76
N GLY A 205 5.06 -19.53 -1.91
CA GLY A 205 5.94 -18.38 -1.62
C GLY A 205 7.06 -18.21 -2.66
N LEU A 206 8.07 -17.42 -2.29
CA LEU A 206 9.28 -17.24 -3.10
C LEU A 206 10.12 -18.53 -3.13
N ALA A 207 10.78 -18.79 -4.26
CA ALA A 207 11.51 -20.04 -4.50
C ALA A 207 12.70 -20.24 -3.54
N GLY A 208 13.30 -19.16 -3.07
CA GLY A 208 14.42 -19.13 -2.12
C GLY A 208 14.01 -19.25 -0.66
N ASN A 209 12.71 -19.39 -0.35
CA ASN A 209 12.26 -19.58 1.03
C ASN A 209 12.73 -20.94 1.57
N SER A 210 13.17 -21.00 2.82
CA SER A 210 13.31 -22.30 3.49
C SER A 210 11.93 -22.91 3.70
N TYR A 211 11.82 -24.21 3.47
CA TYR A 211 10.59 -24.97 3.62
C TYR A 211 10.88 -26.42 4.04
N ARG A 212 9.90 -27.09 4.66
CA ARG A 212 9.92 -28.53 4.93
C ARG A 212 8.52 -29.07 5.21
N ALA A 213 8.36 -30.39 5.10
CA ALA A 213 7.06 -31.03 5.35
C ALA A 213 6.57 -30.80 6.80
N GLU A 214 7.50 -30.72 7.76
CA GLU A 214 7.23 -30.52 9.18
C GLU A 214 6.74 -29.10 9.51
N ASP A 215 6.80 -28.15 8.57
CA ASP A 215 6.28 -26.78 8.78
C ASP A 215 4.83 -26.81 9.25
N LYS A 216 4.03 -27.78 8.79
CA LYS A 216 2.65 -27.98 9.22
C LYS A 216 2.50 -28.06 10.74
N GLN A 217 3.34 -28.86 11.39
CA GLN A 217 3.32 -29.04 12.85
C GLN A 217 4.16 -27.97 13.55
N ASN A 218 5.31 -27.63 12.97
CA ASN A 218 6.24 -26.65 13.52
C ASN A 218 5.63 -25.26 13.63
N TYR A 219 4.73 -24.89 12.72
CA TYR A 219 4.06 -23.59 12.78
C TYR A 219 3.14 -23.48 14.01
N VAL A 220 2.38 -24.54 14.32
CA VAL A 220 1.57 -24.60 15.55
C VAL A 220 2.46 -24.51 16.79
N LEU A 221 3.58 -25.25 16.81
CA LEU A 221 4.52 -25.20 17.94
C LEU A 221 5.18 -23.82 18.10
N LEU A 222 5.47 -23.12 17.01
CA LEU A 222 5.98 -21.76 17.03
C LEU A 222 4.94 -20.80 17.62
N LEU A 223 3.70 -20.85 17.14
CA LEU A 223 2.62 -20.02 17.65
C LEU A 223 2.33 -20.28 19.13
N GLN A 224 2.33 -21.55 19.56
CA GLN A 224 2.13 -21.91 20.96
C GLN A 224 3.25 -21.35 21.83
N LYS A 225 4.49 -21.42 21.36
CA LYS A 225 5.64 -20.87 22.07
C LYS A 225 5.58 -19.34 22.17
N ILE A 226 5.17 -18.65 21.10
CA ILE A 226 4.95 -17.20 21.14
C ILE A 226 3.82 -16.86 22.12
N ARG A 227 2.71 -17.60 22.08
CA ARG A 227 1.59 -17.38 23.01
C ARG A 227 2.00 -17.54 24.47
N GLU A 228 2.74 -18.59 24.80
CA GLU A 228 3.30 -18.81 26.14
C GLU A 228 4.07 -17.56 26.64
N LYS A 229 4.95 -16.99 25.80
CA LYS A 229 5.74 -15.82 26.17
C LYS A 229 4.91 -14.54 26.27
N LEU A 230 3.96 -14.36 25.35
CA LEU A 230 3.05 -13.21 25.38
C LEU A 230 2.12 -13.24 26.59
N ASP A 231 1.61 -14.40 26.99
CA ASP A 231 0.76 -14.55 28.19
C ASP A 231 1.55 -14.25 29.48
N ALA A 232 2.77 -14.77 29.59
CA ALA A 232 3.65 -14.48 30.72
C ALA A 232 4.03 -12.99 30.80
N ALA A 233 4.35 -12.38 29.66
CA ALA A 233 4.62 -10.96 29.57
C ALA A 233 3.38 -10.13 29.92
N GLY A 234 2.22 -10.48 29.39
CA GLY A 234 0.96 -9.80 29.63
C GLY A 234 0.52 -9.84 31.08
N LYS A 235 0.71 -10.99 31.76
CA LYS A 235 0.49 -11.11 33.20
C LYS A 235 1.39 -10.18 34.02
N THR A 236 2.64 -10.01 33.60
CA THR A 236 3.61 -9.10 34.25
C THR A 236 3.24 -7.64 34.01
N ASP A 237 2.81 -7.32 32.79
CA ASP A 237 2.57 -5.95 32.33
C ASP A 237 1.13 -5.47 32.62
N GLY A 238 0.27 -6.34 33.13
CA GLY A 238 -1.13 -6.04 33.41
C GLY A 238 -2.00 -5.83 32.18
N LYS A 239 -1.66 -6.46 31.04
CA LYS A 239 -2.42 -6.33 29.78
C LYS A 239 -2.39 -7.61 28.95
N GLN A 240 -3.33 -7.74 28.01
CA GLN A 240 -3.33 -8.83 27.04
C GLN A 240 -2.58 -8.40 25.78
N TYR A 241 -1.62 -9.21 25.35
CA TYR A 241 -0.92 -9.04 24.08
C TYR A 241 -1.56 -9.91 23.01
N LEU A 242 -1.74 -9.36 21.82
CA LEU A 242 -2.33 -10.05 20.68
C LEU A 242 -1.30 -10.96 19.99
N LEU A 243 -1.77 -12.11 19.51
CA LEU A 243 -1.08 -12.97 18.56
C LEU A 243 -2.02 -13.27 17.40
N THR A 244 -1.64 -12.87 16.19
CA THR A 244 -2.41 -13.11 14.97
C THR A 244 -1.54 -13.73 13.90
N ILE A 245 -2.17 -14.19 12.82
CA ILE A 245 -1.47 -14.56 11.59
C ILE A 245 -2.17 -13.96 10.38
N ALA A 246 -1.43 -13.80 9.29
CA ALA A 246 -1.98 -13.78 7.95
C ALA A 246 -1.87 -15.17 7.32
N SER A 247 -2.90 -15.60 6.61
CA SER A 247 -3.00 -16.96 6.07
C SER A 247 -3.36 -16.98 4.59
N GLY A 248 -2.80 -17.93 3.85
CA GLY A 248 -3.15 -18.15 2.45
C GLY A 248 -4.59 -18.67 2.31
N ALA A 249 -5.31 -18.20 1.31
CA ALA A 249 -6.71 -18.58 1.07
C ALA A 249 -6.88 -19.82 0.17
N GLY A 250 -5.81 -20.31 -0.45
CA GLY A 250 -5.85 -21.41 -1.42
C GLY A 250 -5.85 -22.81 -0.81
N PRO A 251 -6.26 -23.85 -1.57
CA PRO A 251 -6.30 -25.23 -1.10
C PRO A 251 -4.97 -25.78 -0.58
N SER A 252 -3.84 -25.41 -1.19
CA SER A 252 -2.51 -25.86 -0.78
C SER A 252 -2.17 -25.39 0.64
N TYR A 253 -2.42 -24.12 0.96
CA TYR A 253 -2.19 -23.58 2.31
C TYR A 253 -2.99 -24.37 3.35
N ILE A 254 -4.27 -24.64 3.05
CA ILE A 254 -5.17 -25.38 3.94
C ILE A 254 -4.66 -26.80 4.19
N GLN A 255 -4.17 -27.49 3.14
CA GLN A 255 -3.61 -28.83 3.26
C GLN A 255 -2.30 -28.86 4.07
N ASN A 256 -1.48 -27.82 3.90
CA ASN A 256 -0.16 -27.68 4.50
C ASN A 256 -0.19 -27.20 5.96
N ASN A 257 -1.35 -26.84 6.50
CA ASN A 257 -1.45 -26.26 7.85
C ASN A 257 -2.45 -27.02 8.72
N ASP A 258 -2.20 -27.04 10.03
CA ASP A 258 -3.21 -27.42 11.03
C ASP A 258 -3.99 -26.18 11.46
N LEU A 259 -5.01 -25.82 10.67
CA LEU A 259 -5.81 -24.61 10.90
C LEU A 259 -6.53 -24.63 12.25
N LYS A 260 -6.94 -25.81 12.75
CA LYS A 260 -7.56 -25.95 14.07
C LYS A 260 -6.54 -25.69 15.18
N GLY A 261 -5.34 -26.26 15.06
CA GLY A 261 -4.21 -26.01 15.96
C GLY A 261 -3.84 -24.53 16.02
N ILE A 262 -3.71 -23.89 14.86
CA ILE A 262 -3.46 -22.44 14.73
C ILE A 262 -4.57 -21.64 15.42
N ALA A 263 -5.84 -21.84 15.03
CA ALA A 263 -6.98 -21.07 15.54
C ALA A 263 -7.21 -21.25 17.06
N SER A 264 -6.77 -22.37 17.62
CA SER A 264 -6.80 -22.61 19.08
C SER A 264 -5.80 -21.75 19.85
N THR A 265 -4.75 -21.26 19.17
CA THR A 265 -3.61 -20.56 19.78
C THR A 265 -3.66 -19.04 19.58
N VAL A 266 -4.09 -18.60 18.39
CA VAL A 266 -4.09 -17.18 18.00
C VAL A 266 -5.39 -16.48 18.42
N ASP A 267 -5.37 -15.16 18.55
CA ASP A 267 -6.56 -14.34 18.77
C ASP A 267 -7.49 -14.40 17.55
N TRP A 268 -6.93 -14.22 16.34
CA TRP A 268 -7.63 -14.42 15.08
C TRP A 268 -6.66 -14.69 13.91
N ILE A 269 -7.24 -15.07 12.78
CA ILE A 269 -6.58 -15.32 11.50
C ILE A 269 -7.07 -14.28 10.50
N ASN A 270 -6.16 -13.51 9.91
CA ASN A 270 -6.42 -12.64 8.76
C ASN A 270 -6.27 -13.47 7.47
N ILE A 271 -7.37 -13.93 6.89
CA ILE A 271 -7.30 -14.75 5.66
C ILE A 271 -7.11 -13.84 4.44
N MET A 272 -6.02 -14.03 3.68
CA MET A 272 -5.67 -13.23 2.51
C MET A 272 -6.53 -13.63 1.30
N THR A 273 -7.81 -13.28 1.34
CA THR A 273 -8.82 -13.62 0.32
C THR A 273 -8.81 -12.65 -0.87
N TYR A 274 -7.62 -12.39 -1.37
CA TYR A 274 -7.27 -11.63 -2.56
C TYR A 274 -6.09 -12.31 -3.23
N ASP A 275 -5.58 -11.75 -4.33
CA ASP A 275 -4.50 -12.37 -5.10
C ASP A 275 -4.88 -13.78 -5.59
N PHE A 276 -6.16 -13.99 -5.89
CA PHE A 276 -6.64 -15.23 -6.48
C PHE A 276 -6.21 -15.36 -7.95
N ASN A 277 -5.99 -14.22 -8.63
CA ASN A 277 -5.47 -14.18 -9.99
C ASN A 277 -4.46 -13.03 -10.12
N GLY A 278 -3.30 -13.31 -10.71
CA GLY A 278 -2.23 -12.33 -10.87
C GLY A 278 -1.24 -12.70 -11.96
N SER A 279 0.03 -12.32 -11.78
CA SER A 279 1.09 -12.43 -12.79
C SER A 279 1.41 -13.86 -13.22
N TRP A 280 1.08 -14.86 -12.40
CA TRP A 280 1.23 -16.28 -12.70
C TRP A 280 0.18 -16.83 -13.68
N ASN A 281 -0.88 -16.08 -13.98
CA ASN A 281 -1.89 -16.43 -14.99
C ASN A 281 -1.74 -15.52 -16.22
N THR A 282 -1.68 -16.12 -17.41
CA THR A 282 -1.77 -15.38 -18.69
C THR A 282 -3.21 -15.05 -19.09
N THR A 283 -4.18 -15.75 -18.51
CA THR A 283 -5.61 -15.42 -18.63
C THR A 283 -5.97 -14.39 -17.56
N SER A 284 -6.67 -13.31 -17.96
CA SER A 284 -7.22 -12.33 -17.02
C SER A 284 -8.21 -12.97 -16.06
N GLY A 285 -8.17 -12.62 -14.78
CA GLY A 285 -9.09 -13.13 -13.76
C GLY A 285 -9.42 -12.08 -12.71
N HIS A 286 -10.34 -12.41 -11.82
CA HIS A 286 -10.73 -11.48 -10.75
C HIS A 286 -9.75 -11.57 -9.56
N ASN A 287 -9.33 -10.43 -9.02
CA ASN A 287 -8.38 -10.38 -7.89
C ASN A 287 -8.96 -11.04 -6.63
N ALA A 288 -10.19 -10.67 -6.27
CA ALA A 288 -10.87 -11.15 -5.07
C ALA A 288 -12.37 -11.45 -5.30
N PRO A 289 -12.73 -12.36 -6.23
CA PRO A 289 -14.11 -12.76 -6.48
C PRO A 289 -14.76 -13.32 -5.21
N LEU A 290 -15.95 -12.81 -4.86
CA LEU A 290 -16.70 -13.29 -3.69
C LEU A 290 -17.15 -14.74 -3.88
N TYR A 291 -17.67 -15.06 -5.07
CA TYR A 291 -18.15 -16.38 -5.44
C TYR A 291 -17.48 -16.90 -6.70
N TYR A 292 -17.56 -18.22 -6.90
CA TYR A 292 -17.19 -18.86 -8.15
C TYR A 292 -18.10 -18.41 -9.31
N ASP A 293 -17.50 -18.06 -10.45
CA ASP A 293 -18.21 -17.81 -11.71
C ASP A 293 -18.03 -19.02 -12.64
N PRO A 294 -19.09 -19.77 -12.98
CA PRO A 294 -19.04 -20.89 -13.93
C PRO A 294 -18.46 -20.53 -15.30
N ALA A 295 -18.50 -19.26 -15.72
CA ALA A 295 -17.90 -18.81 -16.97
C ALA A 295 -16.36 -18.93 -16.99
N THR A 296 -15.73 -19.16 -15.83
CA THR A 296 -14.30 -19.47 -15.74
C THR A 296 -13.95 -20.88 -16.21
N ALA A 297 -14.94 -21.77 -16.36
CA ALA A 297 -14.71 -23.14 -16.82
C ALA A 297 -14.08 -23.15 -18.21
N GLY A 298 -12.95 -23.85 -18.37
CA GLY A 298 -12.24 -23.97 -19.64
C GLY A 298 -11.44 -22.72 -20.08
N THR A 299 -11.38 -21.67 -19.27
CA THR A 299 -10.64 -20.43 -19.59
C THR A 299 -9.12 -20.54 -19.38
N GLY A 300 -8.67 -21.62 -18.74
CA GLY A 300 -7.27 -21.83 -18.38
C GLY A 300 -6.82 -21.11 -17.10
N LEU A 301 -7.73 -20.44 -16.38
CA LEU A 301 -7.44 -19.99 -15.02
C LEU A 301 -7.14 -21.18 -14.11
N THR A 302 -6.17 -21.02 -13.22
CA THR A 302 -5.76 -22.06 -12.27
C THR A 302 -6.85 -22.23 -11.20
N ASP A 303 -7.50 -23.40 -11.18
CA ASP A 303 -8.44 -23.86 -10.15
C ASP A 303 -9.52 -22.83 -9.68
N PRO A 304 -10.26 -22.18 -10.62
CA PRO A 304 -11.13 -21.04 -10.31
C PRO A 304 -12.29 -21.38 -9.35
N GLN A 305 -12.68 -22.65 -9.28
CA GLN A 305 -13.68 -23.15 -8.33
C GLN A 305 -13.24 -23.05 -6.86
N ASN A 306 -11.93 -23.01 -6.60
CA ASN A 306 -11.36 -22.90 -5.25
C ASN A 306 -10.76 -21.53 -4.92
N PHE A 307 -10.40 -20.74 -5.93
CA PHE A 307 -9.83 -19.40 -5.74
C PHE A 307 -10.91 -18.31 -5.76
N ASN A 308 -11.79 -18.36 -4.75
CA ASN A 308 -12.80 -17.35 -4.43
C ASN A 308 -13.05 -17.28 -2.91
N ILE A 309 -13.61 -16.16 -2.45
CA ILE A 309 -13.77 -15.86 -1.02
C ILE A 309 -14.66 -16.88 -0.32
N ASP A 310 -15.84 -17.21 -0.86
CA ASP A 310 -16.77 -18.13 -0.21
C ASP A 310 -16.14 -19.51 -0.03
N LYS A 311 -15.45 -20.01 -1.05
CA LYS A 311 -14.78 -21.31 -0.96
C LYS A 311 -13.64 -21.32 0.07
N ALA A 312 -12.83 -20.28 0.13
CA ALA A 312 -11.78 -20.14 1.14
C ALA A 312 -12.37 -20.13 2.56
N VAL A 313 -13.35 -19.25 2.81
CA VAL A 313 -13.99 -19.10 4.13
C VAL A 313 -14.70 -20.38 4.56
N THR A 314 -15.53 -20.97 3.70
CA THR A 314 -16.27 -22.19 4.04
C THR A 314 -15.34 -23.37 4.35
N THR A 315 -14.19 -23.46 3.66
CA THR A 315 -13.20 -24.51 3.92
C THR A 315 -12.46 -24.28 5.24
N TYR A 316 -12.14 -23.04 5.60
CA TYR A 316 -11.56 -22.71 6.91
C TYR A 316 -12.50 -23.08 8.06
N LEU A 317 -13.79 -22.73 7.94
CA LEU A 317 -14.81 -23.08 8.92
C LEU A 317 -14.97 -24.61 9.04
N ALA A 318 -15.00 -25.33 7.91
CA ALA A 318 -15.06 -26.80 7.90
C ALA A 318 -13.79 -27.45 8.48
N SER A 319 -12.65 -26.75 8.44
CA SER A 319 -11.37 -27.18 9.00
C SER A 319 -11.24 -26.87 10.50
N GLY A 320 -12.30 -26.37 11.13
CA GLY A 320 -12.37 -26.16 12.58
C GLY A 320 -11.93 -24.79 13.06
N VAL A 321 -11.77 -23.80 12.18
CA VAL A 321 -11.55 -22.40 12.57
C VAL A 321 -12.89 -21.78 13.03
N PRO A 322 -13.00 -21.27 14.27
CA PRO A 322 -14.19 -20.55 14.69
C PRO A 322 -14.42 -19.30 13.84
N ALA A 323 -15.67 -19.06 13.41
CA ALA A 323 -16.02 -17.86 12.62
C ALA A 323 -15.62 -16.55 13.35
N SER A 324 -15.81 -16.52 14.67
CA SER A 324 -15.41 -15.41 15.55
C SER A 324 -13.90 -15.16 15.65
N LYS A 325 -13.07 -16.00 15.02
CA LYS A 325 -11.61 -15.85 14.90
C LYS A 325 -11.15 -15.69 13.44
N LEU A 326 -12.05 -15.60 12.47
CA LEU A 326 -11.69 -15.46 11.06
C LEU A 326 -12.01 -14.05 10.58
N VAL A 327 -10.98 -13.30 10.17
CA VAL A 327 -11.07 -11.92 9.68
C VAL A 327 -10.86 -11.93 8.16
N LEU A 328 -11.84 -11.41 7.42
CA LEU A 328 -11.89 -11.48 5.96
C LEU A 328 -10.95 -10.45 5.31
N GLY A 329 -9.97 -10.90 4.51
CA GLY A 329 -9.07 -10.01 3.76
C GLY A 329 -9.74 -9.34 2.56
N THR A 330 -9.50 -8.04 2.40
CA THR A 330 -10.05 -7.21 1.32
C THR A 330 -8.94 -6.36 0.67
N PRO A 331 -8.78 -6.38 -0.66
CA PRO A 331 -7.71 -5.63 -1.31
C PRO A 331 -8.15 -4.18 -1.55
N PHE A 332 -7.29 -3.22 -1.19
CA PHE A 332 -7.42 -1.80 -1.55
C PHE A 332 -6.60 -1.47 -2.81
N TYR A 333 -6.51 -2.45 -3.71
CA TYR A 333 -5.83 -2.38 -4.99
C TYR A 333 -6.51 -3.33 -6.00
N GLY A 334 -6.23 -3.10 -7.28
CA GLY A 334 -6.60 -3.97 -8.38
C GLY A 334 -5.40 -4.65 -9.03
N ARG A 335 -5.67 -5.69 -9.81
CA ARG A 335 -4.70 -6.39 -10.67
C ARG A 335 -5.09 -6.26 -12.13
N GLY A 336 -4.11 -6.03 -13.00
CA GLY A 336 -4.36 -5.79 -14.43
C GLY A 336 -3.52 -6.61 -15.40
N TRP A 337 -4.10 -6.83 -16.58
CA TRP A 337 -3.52 -7.56 -17.71
C TRP A 337 -3.61 -6.71 -18.97
N GLY A 338 -2.58 -6.80 -19.82
CA GLY A 338 -2.48 -6.07 -21.08
C GLY A 338 -2.64 -6.99 -22.29
N GLY A 339 -3.08 -6.42 -23.42
CA GLY A 339 -3.28 -7.18 -24.66
C GLY A 339 -4.41 -8.21 -24.55
N CYS A 340 -5.45 -7.90 -23.79
CA CYS A 340 -6.62 -8.75 -23.62
C CYS A 340 -7.62 -8.51 -24.77
N PRO A 341 -8.01 -9.57 -25.53
CA PRO A 341 -9.08 -9.49 -26.52
C PRO A 341 -10.36 -8.81 -26.02
N SER A 342 -11.11 -8.16 -26.90
CA SER A 342 -12.31 -7.40 -26.52
C SER A 342 -13.54 -8.27 -26.22
N THR A 343 -13.50 -9.56 -26.57
CA THR A 343 -14.54 -10.53 -26.21
C THR A 343 -14.75 -10.53 -24.70
N GLY A 344 -16.01 -10.47 -24.26
CA GLY A 344 -16.34 -10.40 -22.84
C GLY A 344 -15.77 -9.16 -22.13
N ASN A 345 -15.46 -8.09 -22.88
CA ASN A 345 -14.81 -6.88 -22.35
C ASN A 345 -13.49 -7.21 -21.63
N GLY A 346 -12.67 -8.07 -22.24
CA GLY A 346 -11.38 -8.48 -21.66
C GLY A 346 -11.49 -9.47 -20.50
N GLN A 347 -12.69 -9.79 -20.01
CA GLN A 347 -12.86 -10.73 -18.91
C GLN A 347 -12.60 -12.18 -19.36
N TYR A 348 -11.80 -12.90 -18.58
CA TYR A 348 -11.43 -14.31 -18.82
C TYR A 348 -10.79 -14.57 -20.19
N GLN A 349 -10.10 -13.58 -20.72
CA GLN A 349 -9.39 -13.70 -21.99
C GLN A 349 -7.93 -14.07 -21.75
N LYS A 350 -7.36 -14.86 -22.66
CA LYS A 350 -5.91 -15.06 -22.73
C LYS A 350 -5.26 -13.75 -23.19
N CYS A 351 -4.55 -13.10 -22.29
CA CYS A 351 -3.90 -11.81 -22.52
C CYS A 351 -2.42 -12.01 -22.89
N ALA A 352 -1.73 -10.92 -23.24
CA ALA A 352 -0.29 -10.95 -23.49
C ALA A 352 0.53 -11.12 -22.20
N GLY A 353 -0.06 -10.78 -21.06
CA GLY A 353 0.54 -10.88 -19.73
C GLY A 353 -0.01 -9.83 -18.78
N ILE A 354 0.70 -9.62 -17.68
CA ILE A 354 0.40 -8.55 -16.72
C ILE A 354 0.48 -7.19 -17.43
N SER A 355 -0.36 -6.25 -17.01
CA SER A 355 -0.35 -4.91 -17.58
C SER A 355 1.02 -4.25 -17.42
N SER A 356 1.47 -3.54 -18.46
CA SER A 356 2.72 -2.78 -18.42
C SER A 356 2.63 -1.50 -17.58
N THR A 357 1.43 -1.15 -17.10
CA THR A 357 1.15 -0.01 -16.23
C THR A 357 0.73 -0.46 -14.84
N GLY A 358 0.74 0.47 -13.89
CA GLY A 358 0.30 0.30 -12.51
C GLY A 358 0.72 1.52 -11.69
N THR A 359 0.24 1.64 -10.46
CA THR A 359 0.47 2.84 -9.64
C THR A 359 1.92 2.93 -9.18
N TRP A 360 2.44 1.84 -8.62
CA TRP A 360 3.83 1.74 -8.14
C TRP A 360 4.62 0.63 -8.82
N GLU A 361 3.93 -0.40 -9.29
CA GLU A 361 4.51 -1.55 -9.94
C GLU A 361 3.56 -2.06 -11.04
N LYS A 362 4.13 -2.71 -12.05
CA LYS A 362 3.37 -3.21 -13.20
C LYS A 362 2.29 -4.18 -12.76
N GLY A 363 1.08 -4.00 -13.29
CA GLY A 363 -0.06 -4.88 -13.05
C GLY A 363 -0.77 -4.68 -11.72
N SER A 364 -0.36 -3.73 -10.86
CA SER A 364 -1.03 -3.41 -9.60
C SER A 364 -1.47 -1.96 -9.56
N TYR A 365 -2.70 -1.70 -9.13
CA TYR A 365 -3.32 -0.38 -9.15
C TYR A 365 -3.96 -0.06 -7.81
N ASP A 366 -3.42 0.92 -7.09
CA ASP A 366 -4.01 1.37 -5.84
C ASP A 366 -5.43 1.91 -6.10
N PHE A 367 -6.36 1.69 -5.16
CA PHE A 367 -7.74 2.10 -5.37
C PHE A 367 -7.90 3.62 -5.60
N TYR A 368 -7.15 4.46 -4.88
CA TYR A 368 -7.21 5.92 -5.09
C TYR A 368 -6.80 6.32 -6.53
N ASP A 369 -5.89 5.58 -7.15
CA ASP A 369 -5.46 5.80 -8.53
C ASP A 369 -6.54 5.33 -9.50
N LEU A 370 -7.15 4.16 -9.23
CA LEU A 370 -8.32 3.69 -9.98
C LEU A 370 -9.45 4.72 -9.97
N GLU A 371 -9.82 5.27 -8.81
CA GLU A 371 -10.81 6.32 -8.68
C GLU A 371 -10.44 7.58 -9.46
N ALA A 372 -9.18 8.01 -9.38
CA ALA A 372 -8.72 9.24 -10.02
C ALA A 372 -8.67 9.12 -11.54
N ASN A 373 -8.14 8.00 -12.05
CA ASN A 373 -7.62 7.91 -13.43
C ASN A 373 -8.24 6.80 -14.29
N TYR A 374 -8.96 5.82 -13.72
CA TYR A 374 -9.39 4.65 -14.49
C TYR A 374 -10.89 4.42 -14.46
N ILE A 375 -11.56 4.49 -13.31
CA ILE A 375 -12.99 4.15 -13.22
C ILE A 375 -13.81 5.12 -14.08
N ASN A 376 -14.34 4.61 -15.21
CA ASN A 376 -15.09 5.36 -16.22
C ASN A 376 -14.34 6.59 -16.78
N LYS A 377 -13.01 6.50 -16.90
CA LYS A 377 -12.12 7.59 -17.33
C LYS A 377 -11.07 7.08 -18.30
N ASN A 378 -10.47 7.99 -19.07
CA ASN A 378 -9.31 7.69 -19.91
C ASN A 378 -9.48 6.46 -20.82
N GLY A 379 -10.69 6.26 -21.35
CA GLY A 379 -11.04 5.13 -22.22
C GLY A 379 -11.36 3.81 -21.51
N TYR A 380 -11.22 3.74 -20.19
CA TYR A 380 -11.65 2.60 -19.38
C TYR A 380 -13.14 2.71 -19.08
N THR A 381 -13.86 1.61 -19.29
CA THR A 381 -15.27 1.46 -18.92
C THR A 381 -15.38 0.47 -17.76
N ARG A 382 -16.17 0.82 -16.74
CA ARG A 382 -16.49 -0.09 -15.63
C ARG A 382 -17.58 -1.07 -16.02
N TYR A 383 -17.32 -2.33 -15.73
CA TYR A 383 -18.25 -3.44 -15.85
C TYR A 383 -18.43 -4.12 -14.49
N TRP A 384 -19.47 -4.94 -14.38
CA TRP A 384 -19.81 -5.67 -13.17
C TRP A 384 -19.99 -7.14 -13.51
N ASN A 385 -19.30 -8.02 -12.77
CA ASN A 385 -19.59 -9.44 -12.82
C ASN A 385 -20.53 -9.80 -11.67
N ASP A 386 -21.78 -10.13 -12.00
CA ASP A 386 -22.81 -10.38 -11.00
C ASP A 386 -22.70 -11.76 -10.34
N GLN A 387 -22.03 -12.73 -10.95
CA GLN A 387 -21.80 -14.04 -10.32
C GLN A 387 -20.74 -13.92 -9.22
N ALA A 388 -19.58 -13.35 -9.55
CA ALA A 388 -18.45 -13.15 -8.66
C ALA A 388 -18.59 -11.95 -7.70
N LYS A 389 -19.58 -11.07 -7.93
CA LYS A 389 -19.84 -9.83 -7.16
C LYS A 389 -18.64 -8.89 -7.07
N VAL A 390 -17.97 -8.67 -8.20
CA VAL A 390 -16.82 -7.78 -8.30
C VAL A 390 -16.87 -6.91 -9.55
N PRO A 391 -16.38 -5.66 -9.49
CA PRO A 391 -16.21 -4.84 -10.67
C PRO A 391 -14.95 -5.23 -11.46
N TYR A 392 -14.89 -4.77 -12.70
CA TYR A 392 -13.66 -4.74 -13.48
C TYR A 392 -13.71 -3.58 -14.48
N LEU A 393 -12.55 -3.16 -14.96
CA LEU A 393 -12.41 -2.16 -16.01
C LEU A 393 -11.87 -2.80 -17.28
N TYR A 394 -12.32 -2.31 -18.42
CA TYR A 394 -11.70 -2.63 -19.70
C TYR A 394 -11.56 -1.38 -20.56
N ASN A 395 -10.39 -1.24 -21.19
CA ASN A 395 -10.11 -0.22 -22.18
C ASN A 395 -9.85 -0.89 -23.53
N PRO A 396 -10.75 -0.76 -24.52
CA PRO A 396 -10.61 -1.43 -25.81
C PRO A 396 -9.48 -0.85 -26.67
N SER A 397 -9.11 0.42 -26.45
CA SER A 397 -8.08 1.10 -27.25
C SER A 397 -6.68 0.61 -26.93
N ASN A 398 -6.39 0.30 -25.66
CA ASN A 398 -5.10 -0.25 -25.23
C ASN A 398 -5.19 -1.71 -24.77
N GLN A 399 -6.37 -2.33 -24.88
CA GLN A 399 -6.64 -3.73 -24.52
C GLN A 399 -6.26 -4.09 -23.09
N THR A 400 -6.42 -3.15 -22.14
CA THR A 400 -6.11 -3.39 -20.72
C THR A 400 -7.37 -3.79 -19.96
N PHE A 401 -7.30 -4.91 -19.25
CA PHE A 401 -8.30 -5.37 -18.28
C PHE A 401 -7.76 -5.15 -16.86
N ILE A 402 -8.58 -4.63 -15.94
CA ILE A 402 -8.23 -4.43 -14.54
C ILE A 402 -9.34 -4.97 -13.65
N SER A 403 -9.05 -5.97 -12.81
CA SER A 403 -9.94 -6.42 -11.73
C SER A 403 -9.60 -5.70 -10.43
N TYR A 404 -10.62 -5.30 -9.67
CA TYR A 404 -10.45 -4.55 -8.43
C TYR A 404 -11.67 -4.72 -7.52
N ASP A 405 -11.64 -4.07 -6.36
CA ASP A 405 -12.78 -3.92 -5.45
C ASP A 405 -13.20 -2.46 -5.36
N ASP A 406 -14.50 -2.21 -5.22
CA ASP A 406 -15.07 -0.88 -4.96
C ASP A 406 -16.13 -0.91 -3.86
N VAL A 407 -16.76 0.22 -3.59
CA VAL A 407 -17.82 0.34 -2.57
C VAL A 407 -18.94 -0.69 -2.74
N GLN A 408 -19.28 -1.06 -3.98
CA GLN A 408 -20.33 -2.04 -4.26
C GLN A 408 -19.87 -3.45 -3.86
N SER A 409 -18.71 -3.92 -4.35
CA SER A 409 -18.20 -5.26 -3.98
C SER A 409 -17.87 -5.36 -2.50
N MET A 410 -17.35 -4.30 -1.90
CA MET A 410 -17.12 -4.22 -0.45
C MET A 410 -18.42 -4.36 0.34
N GLY A 411 -19.54 -3.80 -0.14
CA GLY A 411 -20.87 -4.02 0.47
C GLY A 411 -21.30 -5.49 0.45
N TYR A 412 -21.10 -6.19 -0.66
CA TYR A 412 -21.39 -7.63 -0.71
C TYR A 412 -20.48 -8.45 0.23
N LYS A 413 -19.21 -8.07 0.34
CA LYS A 413 -18.24 -8.74 1.23
C LYS A 413 -18.57 -8.50 2.70
N THR A 414 -19.01 -7.30 3.09
CA THR A 414 -19.43 -7.00 4.46
C THR A 414 -20.76 -7.68 4.82
N ASP A 415 -21.71 -7.77 3.90
CA ASP A 415 -22.93 -8.55 4.13
C ASP A 415 -22.62 -10.05 4.25
N TYR A 416 -21.74 -10.57 3.40
CA TYR A 416 -21.26 -11.94 3.47
C TYR A 416 -20.60 -12.25 4.82
N LEU A 417 -19.64 -11.42 5.27
CA LEU A 417 -18.92 -11.68 6.51
C LEU A 417 -19.86 -11.63 7.73
N LYS A 418 -20.84 -10.71 7.74
CA LYS A 418 -21.89 -10.67 8.76
C LYS A 418 -22.73 -11.94 8.75
N SER A 419 -23.17 -12.39 7.57
CA SER A 419 -24.01 -13.58 7.41
C SER A 419 -23.32 -14.87 7.89
N LYS A 420 -21.98 -14.93 7.80
CA LYS A 420 -21.17 -16.06 8.26
C LYS A 420 -20.71 -15.91 9.72
N GLY A 421 -21.01 -14.80 10.39
CA GLY A 421 -20.57 -14.53 11.75
C GLY A 421 -19.05 -14.37 11.88
N LEU A 422 -18.39 -13.85 10.84
CA LEU A 422 -16.94 -13.66 10.85
C LEU A 422 -16.52 -12.55 11.83
N ALA A 423 -15.26 -12.58 12.26
CA ALA A 423 -14.72 -11.67 13.27
C ALA A 423 -14.58 -10.21 12.78
N GLY A 424 -14.53 -9.99 11.47
CA GLY A 424 -14.35 -8.66 10.88
C GLY A 424 -13.71 -8.68 9.50
N ALA A 425 -13.10 -7.56 9.12
CA ALA A 425 -12.37 -7.39 7.88
C ALA A 425 -10.93 -6.92 8.13
N MET A 426 -10.02 -7.41 7.29
CA MET A 426 -8.65 -6.95 7.15
C MET A 426 -8.49 -6.34 5.76
N PHE A 427 -7.62 -5.35 5.59
CA PHE A 427 -7.29 -4.84 4.27
C PHE A 427 -5.81 -4.57 4.03
N TRP A 428 -5.39 -4.85 2.79
CA TRP A 428 -4.08 -4.50 2.24
C TRP A 428 -4.26 -3.47 1.11
N GLU A 429 -3.79 -2.23 1.22
CA GLU A 429 -3.24 -1.59 2.41
C GLU A 429 -3.72 -0.14 2.53
N THR A 430 -3.47 0.49 3.68
CA THR A 430 -3.93 1.86 3.98
C THR A 430 -3.52 2.89 2.94
N SER A 431 -2.32 2.79 2.37
CA SER A 431 -1.83 3.74 1.36
C SER A 431 -2.55 3.64 0.01
N GLY A 432 -3.22 2.50 -0.26
CA GLY A 432 -3.98 2.25 -1.48
C GLY A 432 -5.34 2.95 -1.54
N ASP A 433 -5.87 3.41 -0.39
CA ASP A 433 -7.17 4.09 -0.28
C ASP A 433 -7.02 5.49 0.34
N ARG A 434 -6.23 6.37 -0.30
CA ARG A 434 -5.97 7.73 0.18
C ARG A 434 -7.22 8.58 0.38
N ASN A 435 -8.24 8.35 -0.44
CA ASN A 435 -9.53 9.02 -0.35
C ASN A 435 -10.42 8.44 0.77
N LYS A 436 -9.98 7.35 1.39
CA LYS A 436 -10.66 6.61 2.46
C LYS A 436 -12.01 6.07 2.00
N THR A 437 -12.23 5.90 0.71
CA THR A 437 -13.52 5.49 0.16
C THR A 437 -13.89 4.09 0.62
N LEU A 438 -12.95 3.14 0.51
CA LEU A 438 -13.18 1.75 0.94
C LEU A 438 -13.13 1.61 2.46
N LEU A 439 -12.25 2.35 3.13
CA LEU A 439 -12.19 2.40 4.59
C LEU A 439 -13.49 2.97 5.19
N ASN A 440 -14.06 4.03 4.60
CA ASN A 440 -15.35 4.58 5.00
C ASN A 440 -16.45 3.54 4.85
N LYS A 441 -16.44 2.76 3.76
CA LYS A 441 -17.41 1.69 3.54
C LYS A 441 -17.30 0.60 4.62
N LEU A 442 -16.10 0.11 4.89
CA LEU A 442 -15.87 -0.86 5.97
C LEU A 442 -16.33 -0.33 7.33
N ASN A 443 -15.95 0.89 7.68
CA ASN A 443 -16.34 1.51 8.95
C ASN A 443 -17.86 1.73 9.04
N THR A 444 -18.52 2.13 7.96
CA THR A 444 -19.98 2.31 7.94
C THR A 444 -20.70 0.97 8.15
N ASP A 445 -20.19 -0.09 7.51
CA ASP A 445 -20.85 -1.39 7.56
C ASP A 445 -20.58 -2.16 8.86
N LEU A 446 -19.39 -2.01 9.44
CA LEU A 446 -18.89 -2.83 10.55
C LEU A 446 -18.66 -2.04 11.85
N GLY A 447 -18.53 -0.71 11.77
CA GLY A 447 -18.16 0.15 12.89
C GLY A 447 -19.29 0.45 13.88
N SER A 448 -20.53 0.00 13.63
CA SER A 448 -21.74 0.35 14.41
C SER A 448 -21.79 -0.18 15.86
N GLY A 449 -20.71 -0.75 16.40
CA GLY A 449 -20.50 -1.01 17.83
C GLY A 449 -19.53 -0.03 18.51
N TYR A 450 -18.81 0.77 17.74
CA TYR A 450 -17.85 1.74 18.24
C TYR A 450 -18.52 3.10 18.44
N THR A 451 -19.00 3.36 19.66
CA THR A 451 -19.19 4.76 20.09
C THR A 451 -17.82 5.27 20.55
N PRO A 452 -17.17 6.21 19.84
CA PRO A 452 -15.99 6.86 20.41
C PRO A 452 -16.43 7.51 21.71
N THR A 453 -15.89 7.05 22.84
CA THR A 453 -16.06 7.72 24.13
C THR A 453 -15.65 9.17 23.92
N PRO A 454 -16.53 10.16 24.14
CA PRO A 454 -16.15 11.55 23.98
C PRO A 454 -14.97 11.83 24.91
N THR A 455 -13.89 12.36 24.35
CA THR A 455 -12.77 12.90 25.12
C THR A 455 -13.35 13.86 26.16
N PRO A 456 -13.06 13.71 27.47
CA PRO A 456 -13.52 14.68 28.45
C PRO A 456 -12.99 16.05 28.03
N SER A 457 -13.92 16.92 27.65
CA SER A 457 -13.63 18.33 27.41
C SER A 457 -13.05 18.88 28.71
N ALA A 458 -11.84 19.45 28.65
CA ALA A 458 -11.25 20.10 29.79
C ALA A 458 -12.21 21.18 30.29
N THR A 459 -12.67 21.05 31.53
CA THR A 459 -13.45 22.08 32.22
C THR A 459 -12.75 23.42 32.05
N PRO A 460 -13.39 24.44 31.45
CA PRO A 460 -12.75 25.74 31.29
C PRO A 460 -12.51 26.33 32.67
N THR A 461 -11.23 26.58 32.98
CA THR A 461 -10.83 27.41 34.12
C THR A 461 -11.47 28.79 33.98
N PRO A 462 -12.12 29.34 35.03
CA PRO A 462 -12.78 30.64 34.93
C PRO A 462 -11.76 31.74 34.59
N SER A 463 -11.98 32.39 33.44
CA SER A 463 -11.22 33.56 32.99
C SER A 463 -11.70 34.80 33.74
N ALA A 464 -10.76 35.65 34.13
CA ALA A 464 -11.02 36.87 34.88
C ALA A 464 -11.83 37.89 34.07
N THR A 465 -12.79 38.53 34.75
CA THR A 465 -13.69 39.58 34.27
C THR A 465 -12.92 40.76 33.65
N PRO A 466 -13.20 41.18 32.39
CA PRO A 466 -12.68 42.43 31.85
C PRO A 466 -13.49 43.65 32.31
N THR A 467 -12.78 44.70 32.70
CA THR A 467 -13.27 46.04 33.06
C THR A 467 -13.89 46.76 31.83
N PRO A 468 -14.98 47.53 31.98
CA PRO A 468 -15.69 48.13 30.84
C PRO A 468 -14.91 49.28 30.19
N SER A 469 -14.88 49.29 28.86
CA SER A 469 -14.39 50.40 28.03
C SER A 469 -15.55 51.14 27.37
N ALA A 470 -15.36 52.44 27.12
CA ALA A 470 -16.37 53.44 26.83
C ALA A 470 -17.07 53.30 25.46
N THR A 471 -18.32 53.78 25.45
CA THR A 471 -19.28 53.83 24.33
C THR A 471 -18.80 54.71 23.14
N PRO A 472 -18.96 54.26 21.89
CA PRO A 472 -18.74 55.10 20.71
C PRO A 472 -20.01 55.85 20.24
N THR A 473 -19.80 57.07 19.74
CA THR A 473 -20.74 58.00 19.10
C THR A 473 -21.10 57.57 17.66
N PRO A 474 -22.32 57.80 17.13
CA PRO A 474 -22.76 57.25 15.85
C PRO A 474 -22.24 58.03 14.63
N SER A 475 -21.94 57.29 13.55
CA SER A 475 -21.62 57.84 12.22
C SER A 475 -22.58 57.26 11.15
N ALA A 476 -22.77 58.03 10.09
CA ALA A 476 -23.91 58.04 9.19
C ALA A 476 -24.05 56.84 8.23
N THR A 477 -25.31 56.65 7.80
CA THR A 477 -25.85 55.66 6.87
C THR A 477 -25.19 55.65 5.48
N PRO A 478 -24.84 54.48 4.91
CA PRO A 478 -24.41 54.37 3.52
C PRO A 478 -25.56 54.07 2.53
N THR A 479 -25.44 54.65 1.33
CA THR A 479 -26.24 54.45 0.10
C THR A 479 -25.90 53.12 -0.60
N PRO A 480 -26.82 52.44 -1.32
CA PRO A 480 -26.59 51.09 -1.87
C PRO A 480 -25.64 51.04 -3.08
N THR A 481 -24.82 49.99 -3.12
CA THR A 481 -23.85 49.65 -4.19
C THR A 481 -24.41 48.54 -5.10
N PRO A 482 -24.18 48.61 -6.44
CA PRO A 482 -24.71 47.62 -7.40
C PRO A 482 -23.99 46.27 -7.41
N THR A 483 -24.71 45.24 -7.86
CA THR A 483 -24.35 43.81 -7.98
C THR A 483 -23.13 43.55 -8.89
N PRO A 484 -22.16 42.70 -8.50
CA PRO A 484 -21.01 42.37 -9.36
C PRO A 484 -21.32 41.28 -10.41
N THR A 485 -20.70 41.45 -11.58
CA THR A 485 -20.60 40.51 -12.71
C THR A 485 -19.47 39.47 -12.46
N PRO A 486 -19.58 38.21 -12.92
CA PRO A 486 -18.57 37.17 -12.66
C PRO A 486 -17.21 37.45 -13.34
N THR A 487 -16.14 37.22 -12.58
CA THR A 487 -14.73 37.28 -13.00
C THR A 487 -14.30 36.00 -13.75
N PRO A 488 -13.53 36.09 -14.85
CA PRO A 488 -12.99 34.93 -15.55
C PRO A 488 -11.88 34.20 -14.76
N THR A 489 -11.84 32.88 -14.89
CA THR A 489 -10.81 31.98 -14.36
C THR A 489 -9.42 32.30 -14.94
N PRO A 490 -8.36 32.49 -14.13
CA PRO A 490 -7.03 32.78 -14.64
C PRO A 490 -6.32 31.53 -15.19
N THR A 491 -5.62 31.72 -16.32
CA THR A 491 -4.66 30.76 -16.90
C THR A 491 -3.35 30.77 -16.10
N PRO A 492 -2.66 29.63 -15.88
CA PRO A 492 -1.44 29.58 -15.07
C PRO A 492 -0.26 30.37 -15.67
N GLY A 493 0.30 31.30 -14.89
CA GLY A 493 1.56 31.99 -15.19
C GLY A 493 2.80 31.17 -14.80
N GLN A 494 3.92 31.37 -15.50
CA GLN A 494 5.17 30.65 -15.25
C GLN A 494 5.92 31.15 -14.01
N CYS A 495 6.37 30.23 -13.15
CA CYS A 495 7.26 30.53 -12.02
C CYS A 495 8.73 30.50 -12.47
N SER A 496 9.57 31.39 -11.94
CA SER A 496 11.02 31.41 -12.21
C SER A 496 11.82 30.34 -11.46
N ALA A 497 11.22 29.67 -10.47
CA ALA A 497 11.82 28.58 -9.72
C ALA A 497 11.41 27.21 -10.28
N ALA A 498 12.35 26.26 -10.28
CA ALA A 498 12.13 24.89 -10.73
C ALA A 498 10.95 24.23 -10.00
N ALA A 499 10.23 23.34 -10.70
CA ALA A 499 9.15 22.57 -10.09
C ALA A 499 9.69 21.71 -8.93
N TRP A 500 8.92 21.60 -7.85
CA TRP A 500 9.27 20.71 -6.74
C TRP A 500 9.25 19.25 -7.20
N VAL A 501 10.25 18.49 -6.77
CA VAL A 501 10.46 17.07 -7.09
C VAL A 501 10.63 16.31 -5.78
N SER A 502 9.77 15.33 -5.53
CA SER A 502 9.73 14.58 -4.26
C SER A 502 11.04 13.87 -3.91
N THR A 503 11.81 13.45 -4.90
CA THR A 503 13.08 12.75 -4.70
C THR A 503 14.28 13.67 -4.55
N THR A 504 14.12 14.98 -4.72
CA THR A 504 15.23 15.95 -4.57
C THR A 504 15.31 16.40 -3.12
N ALA A 505 16.52 16.37 -2.56
CA ALA A 505 16.78 16.97 -1.26
C ALA A 505 16.99 18.48 -1.43
N TYR A 506 16.22 19.27 -0.68
CA TYR A 506 16.27 20.72 -0.66
C TYR A 506 16.89 21.21 0.65
N THR A 507 17.78 22.19 0.58
CA THR A 507 18.38 22.84 1.76
C THR A 507 17.76 24.21 2.01
N GLY A 508 17.91 24.71 3.24
CA GLY A 508 17.33 26.00 3.65
C GLY A 508 17.66 27.14 2.68
N GLY A 509 16.63 27.88 2.27
CA GLY A 509 16.70 28.99 1.31
C GLY A 509 16.43 28.58 -0.15
N GLN A 510 16.45 27.29 -0.50
CA GLN A 510 16.14 26.86 -1.86
C GLN A 510 14.65 27.04 -2.17
N ARG A 511 14.35 27.48 -3.41
CA ARG A 511 13.00 27.79 -3.86
C ARG A 511 12.51 26.84 -4.94
N VAL A 512 11.24 26.48 -4.87
CA VAL A 512 10.56 25.61 -5.82
C VAL A 512 9.18 26.14 -6.15
N SER A 513 8.67 25.78 -7.33
CA SER A 513 7.28 25.99 -7.69
C SER A 513 6.45 24.73 -7.48
N TYR A 514 5.26 24.89 -6.89
CA TYR A 514 4.29 23.80 -6.73
C TYR A 514 2.87 24.37 -6.76
N ASN A 515 1.99 23.81 -7.59
CA ASN A 515 0.60 24.26 -7.77
C ASN A 515 0.43 25.79 -7.99
N GLY A 516 1.33 26.40 -8.76
CA GLY A 516 1.27 27.84 -9.07
C GLY A 516 1.69 28.77 -7.92
N VAL A 517 2.27 28.21 -6.85
CA VAL A 517 2.79 28.94 -5.70
C VAL A 517 4.30 28.71 -5.59
N LEU A 518 5.03 29.76 -5.25
CA LEU A 518 6.45 29.71 -4.95
C LEU A 518 6.66 29.37 -3.48
N TYR A 519 7.48 28.36 -3.19
CA TYR A 519 7.82 27.94 -1.84
C TYR A 519 9.33 28.03 -1.61
N GLU A 520 9.73 28.28 -0.37
CA GLU A 520 11.13 28.30 0.08
C GLU A 520 11.32 27.31 1.21
N ALA A 521 12.35 26.46 1.13
CA ALA A 521 12.71 25.52 2.18
C ALA A 521 13.26 26.30 3.40
N LYS A 522 12.76 26.01 4.59
CA LYS A 522 13.24 26.59 5.86
C LYS A 522 14.50 25.89 6.36
N TRP A 523 14.61 24.59 6.11
CA TRP A 523 15.75 23.73 6.45
C TRP A 523 15.80 22.54 5.47
N TRP A 524 16.67 21.55 5.73
CA TRP A 524 16.79 20.37 4.88
C TRP A 524 15.46 19.59 4.80
N THR A 525 15.00 19.26 3.59
CA THR A 525 13.78 18.49 3.36
C THR A 525 13.88 17.66 2.08
N GLN A 526 13.30 16.46 2.06
CA GLN A 526 13.18 15.62 0.89
C GLN A 526 11.85 14.87 0.97
N GLY A 527 11.05 14.94 -0.09
CA GLY A 527 9.75 14.26 -0.14
C GLY A 527 8.59 15.01 0.54
N ASP A 528 8.86 16.01 1.39
CA ASP A 528 7.79 16.80 2.01
C ASP A 528 7.13 17.74 1.00
N ARG A 529 5.81 17.61 0.83
CA ARG A 529 5.03 18.43 -0.10
C ARG A 529 4.94 19.90 0.36
N PRO A 530 5.27 20.89 -0.49
CA PRO A 530 5.29 22.29 -0.09
C PRO A 530 3.94 22.86 0.35
N ASP A 531 2.84 22.43 -0.28
CA ASP A 531 1.48 22.88 0.02
C ASP A 531 0.93 22.35 1.35
N LEU A 532 1.53 21.28 1.89
CA LEU A 532 1.08 20.62 3.12
C LEU A 532 1.93 20.95 4.36
N SER A 533 2.97 21.78 4.22
CA SER A 533 3.88 22.10 5.34
C SER A 533 3.21 22.82 6.51
N GLY A 534 2.15 23.60 6.29
CA GLY A 534 1.61 24.47 7.35
C GLY A 534 2.66 25.45 7.90
N THR A 535 2.42 25.99 9.10
CA THR A 535 3.32 26.97 9.75
C THR A 535 4.63 26.35 10.24
N ASP A 536 4.61 25.09 10.65
CA ASP A 536 5.74 24.41 11.30
C ASP A 536 6.51 23.45 10.38
N GLY A 537 6.00 23.19 9.17
CA GLY A 537 6.66 22.30 8.21
C GLY A 537 7.83 22.96 7.47
N PRO A 538 8.59 22.15 6.70
CA PRO A 538 9.85 22.55 6.08
C PRO A 538 9.69 23.60 4.97
N TRP A 539 8.50 23.84 4.44
CA TRP A 539 8.26 24.84 3.39
C TRP A 539 7.52 26.06 3.93
N LYS A 540 7.96 27.25 3.51
CA LYS A 540 7.16 28.48 3.64
C LYS A 540 6.65 28.92 2.26
N SER A 541 5.39 29.31 2.19
CA SER A 541 4.84 29.96 1.00
C SER A 541 5.44 31.36 0.86
N VAL A 542 6.01 31.64 -0.30
CA VAL A 542 6.58 32.96 -0.66
C VAL A 542 5.55 33.81 -1.39
N GLY A 543 4.56 33.19 -2.04
CA GLY A 543 3.46 33.87 -2.73
C GLY A 543 3.03 33.15 -4.01
N ALA A 544 1.87 33.56 -4.56
CA ALA A 544 1.41 33.07 -5.86
C ALA A 544 2.34 33.53 -6.98
N CYS A 545 2.57 32.68 -7.99
CA CYS A 545 3.31 33.08 -9.18
C CYS A 545 2.46 34.09 -9.98
N GLY A 546 2.93 35.34 -10.07
CA GLY A 546 2.17 36.47 -10.59
C GLY A 546 2.47 36.84 -12.05
N THR A 547 1.43 37.26 -12.75
CA THR A 547 1.45 37.94 -14.04
C THR A 547 2.28 39.23 -14.00
N ALA A 548 2.98 39.53 -15.10
CA ALA A 548 3.76 40.75 -15.26
C ALA A 548 2.93 42.01 -14.92
N SER A 549 3.46 42.84 -14.02
CA SER A 549 2.93 44.18 -13.75
C SER A 549 3.46 45.16 -14.82
N PRO A 550 2.63 46.08 -15.36
CA PRO A 550 3.04 47.00 -16.42
C PRO A 550 4.05 48.03 -15.91
N THR A 551 5.08 48.26 -16.70
CA THR A 551 6.05 49.36 -16.52
C THR A 551 5.33 50.71 -16.63
N PRO A 552 5.56 51.69 -15.73
CA PRO A 552 4.93 53.00 -15.82
C PRO A 552 5.40 53.77 -17.06
N THR A 553 4.42 54.27 -17.84
CA THR A 553 4.61 55.17 -18.98
C THR A 553 5.06 56.55 -18.50
N ALA A 554 6.16 57.06 -19.04
CA ALA A 554 6.60 58.45 -18.87
C ALA A 554 6.04 59.36 -19.98
N THR A 555 5.54 60.54 -19.60
CA THR A 555 5.04 61.63 -20.46
C THR A 555 6.21 62.36 -21.17
N PRO A 556 6.06 62.83 -22.44
CA PRO A 556 7.18 63.24 -23.31
C PRO A 556 7.52 64.74 -23.24
N THR A 557 8.73 65.15 -23.73
CA THR A 557 9.13 66.42 -24.41
C THR A 557 10.69 66.52 -24.51
N PRO A 558 11.36 67.18 -25.51
CA PRO A 558 11.35 67.04 -26.97
C PRO A 558 12.77 66.72 -27.57
N ALA A 559 12.86 66.52 -28.89
CA ALA A 559 14.08 66.19 -29.65
C ALA A 559 15.12 67.32 -29.80
N PRO A 560 16.38 67.00 -30.15
CA PRO A 560 16.92 67.55 -31.40
C PRO A 560 17.61 66.55 -32.35
N THR A 561 17.78 67.07 -33.57
CA THR A 561 17.93 66.53 -34.93
C THR A 561 19.24 65.82 -35.29
N ALA A 562 19.13 65.00 -36.35
CA ALA A 562 20.08 64.07 -36.98
C ALA A 562 21.14 64.67 -37.94
N THR A 563 22.14 63.88 -38.35
CA THR A 563 22.72 63.79 -39.74
C THR A 563 23.60 62.51 -39.91
N PRO A 564 24.07 62.07 -41.11
CA PRO A 564 23.41 61.04 -41.94
C PRO A 564 24.31 59.86 -42.42
N THR A 565 23.67 58.99 -43.21
CA THR A 565 24.00 57.75 -43.96
C THR A 565 25.32 57.72 -44.80
N PRO A 566 25.81 56.57 -45.34
CA PRO A 566 25.21 55.96 -46.54
C PRO A 566 25.21 54.41 -46.66
N THR A 567 24.21 54.00 -47.44
CA THR A 567 23.85 52.72 -48.05
C THR A 567 24.87 52.16 -49.07
N ALA A 568 24.86 50.84 -49.27
CA ALA A 568 25.04 50.24 -50.60
C ALA A 568 24.17 48.99 -50.78
N THR A 569 23.65 48.83 -52.00
CA THR A 569 22.69 47.83 -52.52
C THR A 569 23.41 46.99 -53.63
N PRO A 570 22.77 46.14 -54.46
CA PRO A 570 22.58 44.67 -54.35
C PRO A 570 23.19 43.79 -55.48
N LYS A 571 22.92 42.46 -55.39
CA LYS A 571 22.73 41.42 -56.45
C LYS A 571 23.99 40.69 -56.98
N PRO A 572 23.91 39.47 -57.60
CA PRO A 572 22.75 38.58 -57.81
C PRO A 572 22.93 37.06 -57.54
N SER A 573 21.77 36.39 -57.61
CA SER A 573 21.46 34.96 -57.61
C SER A 573 22.12 34.15 -58.74
N ALA A 574 22.44 32.87 -58.44
CA ALA A 574 22.44 31.76 -59.39
C ALA A 574 21.89 30.48 -58.72
N THR A 575 21.11 29.72 -59.50
CA THR A 575 20.38 28.46 -59.17
C THR A 575 21.23 27.22 -59.59
N PRO A 576 20.75 25.96 -59.49
CA PRO A 576 21.09 24.96 -58.45
C PRO A 576 21.87 23.72 -58.95
N THR A 577 22.03 22.72 -58.04
CA THR A 577 22.25 21.25 -58.23
C THR A 577 23.68 20.73 -57.96
N PRO A 578 23.90 19.47 -57.49
CA PRO A 578 23.25 18.67 -56.44
C PRO A 578 24.17 18.41 -55.23
N SER A 579 23.62 18.21 -54.04
CA SER A 579 24.41 17.86 -52.84
C SER A 579 24.84 16.39 -52.89
N ALA A 580 26.15 16.17 -53.00
CA ALA A 580 26.79 14.92 -52.66
C ALA A 580 26.74 14.66 -51.15
N THR A 581 26.60 13.40 -50.79
CA THR A 581 26.74 12.84 -49.45
C THR A 581 28.10 13.22 -48.83
N PRO A 582 28.15 13.80 -47.62
CA PRO A 582 29.40 13.87 -46.86
C PRO A 582 29.59 12.65 -45.96
N THR A 583 30.72 12.00 -46.22
CA THR A 583 31.46 10.98 -45.45
C THR A 583 31.68 11.37 -43.98
N PRO A 584 31.84 10.39 -43.05
CA PRO A 584 31.98 10.63 -41.62
C PRO A 584 33.29 11.36 -41.26
N ALA A 585 33.21 12.26 -40.29
CA ALA A 585 34.38 12.84 -39.62
C ALA A 585 35.12 11.77 -38.78
N PRO A 586 36.45 11.88 -38.61
CA PRO A 586 37.30 10.79 -38.13
C PRO A 586 37.11 10.49 -36.64
N SER A 587 37.07 9.18 -36.35
CA SER A 587 37.16 8.58 -35.02
C SER A 587 38.47 9.00 -34.35
N ALA A 588 38.38 9.74 -33.24
CA ALA A 588 39.49 9.92 -32.33
C ALA A 588 39.61 8.66 -31.47
N THR A 589 40.75 7.98 -31.59
CA THR A 589 41.16 6.88 -30.70
C THR A 589 41.02 7.31 -29.23
N PRO A 590 40.44 6.49 -28.33
CA PRO A 590 40.28 6.87 -26.94
C PRO A 590 41.65 7.03 -26.27
N GLY A 591 42.02 8.26 -25.93
CA GLY A 591 43.11 8.51 -24.99
C GLY A 591 42.83 7.85 -23.64
N ALA A 592 43.87 7.66 -22.82
CA ALA A 592 43.87 6.92 -21.56
C ALA A 592 42.81 7.33 -20.50
N ASN A 593 42.04 8.41 -20.75
CA ASN A 593 41.06 8.98 -19.83
C ASN A 593 39.61 8.94 -20.38
N ALA A 594 39.27 8.01 -21.27
CA ALA A 594 37.88 7.87 -21.73
C ALA A 594 36.95 7.46 -20.57
N TRP A 595 35.80 8.13 -20.48
CA TRP A 595 34.78 7.78 -19.48
C TRP A 595 34.24 6.37 -19.72
N LYS A 596 34.04 5.60 -18.64
CA LYS A 596 33.50 4.24 -18.66
C LYS A 596 32.56 4.05 -17.48
N ALA A 597 31.40 3.43 -17.71
CA ALA A 597 30.51 3.00 -16.65
C ALA A 597 31.19 1.95 -15.74
N GLY A 598 30.83 1.94 -14.46
CA GLY A 598 31.38 1.06 -13.42
C GLY A 598 32.73 1.49 -12.84
N VAL A 599 33.28 2.62 -13.30
CA VAL A 599 34.58 3.14 -12.82
C VAL A 599 34.37 4.22 -11.77
N ALA A 600 35.15 4.13 -10.69
CA ALA A 600 35.20 5.14 -9.63
C ALA A 600 36.05 6.34 -10.08
N TYR A 601 35.44 7.53 -10.03
CA TYR A 601 36.05 8.81 -10.34
C TYR A 601 36.02 9.70 -9.10
N LYS A 602 37.07 10.49 -8.91
CA LYS A 602 37.18 11.49 -7.84
C LYS A 602 36.82 12.87 -8.37
N ALA A 603 36.31 13.73 -7.50
CA ALA A 603 36.08 15.14 -7.86
C ALA A 603 37.40 15.77 -8.36
N GLY A 604 37.33 16.42 -9.52
CA GLY A 604 38.48 16.98 -10.25
C GLY A 604 39.03 16.09 -11.36
N ASP A 605 38.69 14.80 -11.42
CA ASP A 605 39.13 13.91 -12.49
C ASP A 605 38.61 14.38 -13.86
N ILE A 606 39.46 14.38 -14.88
CA ILE A 606 39.09 14.80 -16.23
C ILE A 606 38.99 13.58 -17.14
N VAL A 607 37.83 13.41 -17.78
CA VAL A 607 37.53 12.31 -18.69
C VAL A 607 37.09 12.82 -20.06
N THR A 608 37.17 11.97 -21.09
CA THR A 608 36.65 12.24 -22.43
C THR A 608 35.43 11.38 -22.74
N TYR A 609 34.37 12.00 -23.29
CA TYR A 609 33.15 11.31 -23.73
C TYR A 609 32.52 12.06 -24.91
N GLY A 610 32.17 11.34 -25.99
CA GLY A 610 31.58 11.95 -27.19
C GLY A 610 32.45 13.02 -27.87
N GLY A 611 33.78 12.87 -27.81
CA GLY A 611 34.74 13.82 -28.38
C GLY A 611 34.95 15.11 -27.57
N LYS A 612 34.36 15.21 -26.37
CA LYS A 612 34.47 16.37 -25.47
C LYS A 612 35.11 15.97 -24.13
N SER A 613 35.69 16.94 -23.43
CA SER A 613 36.33 16.74 -22.11
C SER A 613 35.45 17.25 -20.98
N TYR A 614 35.35 16.48 -19.90
CA TYR A 614 34.52 16.79 -18.74
C TYR A 614 35.31 16.61 -17.45
N THR A 615 35.10 17.51 -16.49
CA THR A 615 35.64 17.42 -15.12
C THR A 615 34.58 16.84 -14.19
N CYS A 616 34.94 15.81 -13.42
CA CYS A 616 34.13 15.20 -12.38
C CYS A 616 33.89 16.22 -11.25
N LEU A 617 32.64 16.49 -10.90
CA LEU A 617 32.29 17.47 -9.86
C LEU A 617 32.22 16.85 -8.46
N GLN A 618 31.90 15.56 -8.37
CA GLN A 618 31.71 14.85 -7.11
C GLN A 618 32.22 13.42 -7.25
N SER A 619 32.94 12.90 -6.24
CA SER A 619 33.47 11.53 -6.29
C SER A 619 32.34 10.49 -6.33
N HIS A 620 32.35 9.58 -7.29
CA HIS A 620 31.31 8.56 -7.47
C HIS A 620 31.83 7.36 -8.28
N THR A 621 31.13 6.23 -8.23
CA THR A 621 31.28 5.15 -9.21
C THR A 621 30.24 5.35 -10.31
N SER A 622 30.69 5.60 -11.53
CA SER A 622 29.82 5.86 -12.68
C SER A 622 28.93 4.66 -13.01
N LEU A 623 27.73 4.91 -13.55
CA LEU A 623 26.78 3.89 -13.99
C LEU A 623 26.38 4.13 -15.46
N THR A 624 25.86 3.11 -16.13
CA THR A 624 25.25 3.29 -17.45
C THR A 624 24.05 4.23 -17.34
N GLY A 625 23.96 5.23 -18.22
CA GLY A 625 23.00 6.33 -18.10
C GLY A 625 23.55 7.56 -17.35
N TRP A 626 24.76 7.47 -16.78
CA TRP A 626 25.46 8.59 -16.13
C TRP A 626 26.59 9.16 -16.99
N GLU A 627 26.42 9.14 -18.31
CA GLU A 627 27.39 9.67 -19.24
C GLU A 627 27.62 11.18 -18.98
N PRO A 628 28.85 11.69 -19.13
CA PRO A 628 29.16 13.09 -18.81
C PRO A 628 28.30 14.14 -19.52
N SER A 629 27.80 13.82 -20.73
CA SER A 629 26.94 14.70 -21.51
C SER A 629 25.50 14.80 -21.00
N THR A 630 25.04 13.86 -20.18
CA THR A 630 23.64 13.75 -19.74
C THR A 630 23.48 13.92 -18.22
N THR A 631 24.59 13.96 -17.47
CA THR A 631 24.59 14.08 -16.01
C THR A 631 25.40 15.28 -15.51
N PRO A 632 24.91 16.52 -15.76
CA PRO A 632 25.62 17.75 -15.40
C PRO A 632 25.83 17.94 -13.88
N ALA A 633 25.11 17.18 -13.04
CA ALA A 633 25.31 17.16 -11.60
C ALA A 633 26.63 16.47 -11.18
N LEU A 634 27.12 15.54 -12.00
CA LEU A 634 28.34 14.76 -11.74
C LEU A 634 29.52 15.21 -12.61
N TRP A 635 29.24 15.83 -13.76
CA TRP A 635 30.24 16.18 -14.75
C TRP A 635 30.04 17.60 -15.27
N LYS A 636 31.13 18.36 -15.38
CA LYS A 636 31.16 19.69 -15.99
C LYS A 636 31.92 19.64 -17.30
N LEU A 637 31.30 20.09 -18.39
CA LEU A 637 31.98 20.25 -19.67
C LEU A 637 33.09 21.31 -19.53
N ASN A 638 34.30 20.96 -19.97
CA ASN A 638 35.47 21.85 -19.97
C ASN A 638 35.48 22.82 -21.15
#